data_AF-A0A6L4YQU2-F1
#
_entry.id   AF-A0A6L4YQU2-F1
#
_cell.length_a   1.000
_cell.length_b   1.000
_cell.length_c   1.000
_cell.angle_alpha   90.00
_cell.angle_beta   90.00
_cell.angle_gamma   90.00
#
_symmetry.space_group_name_H-M   'P 1'
#
loop_
_entity.id
_entity.type
_entity.pdbx_description
1 polymer ?
#
loop_
_entity_poly.entity_id
_entity_poly.type
_entity_poly.pdbx_seq_one_letter_code
_entity_poly.pdbx_strand_id
1 'polypeptide(L)' 'MGVVPGVADLILLVSRHGFGCLCIEMKTSSGDQSPEQKEWEREVTAAGNKYTLCRSFDEFKQTVNDYLK' A
#
# COMPACT_ATOMS: atom_id res chain seq x y z
N MET A 1 0.96 19.14 -11.91
CA MET A 1 -0.23 19.10 -11.03
C MET A 1 -1.20 18.10 -11.65
N GLY A 2 -1.41 16.94 -11.04
CA GLY A 2 -2.26 15.90 -11.61
C GLY A 2 -2.36 14.68 -10.71
N VAL A 3 -3.41 13.87 -10.91
CA VAL A 3 -3.58 12.56 -10.29
C VAL A 3 -2.44 11.67 -10.76
N VAL A 4 -1.64 11.13 -9.83
CA VAL A 4 -0.65 10.10 -10.17
C VAL A 4 -1.43 8.81 -10.42
N PRO A 5 -1.36 8.22 -11.63
CA PRO A 5 -2.06 6.97 -11.91
C PRO A 5 -1.47 5.84 -11.05
N GLY A 6 -2.34 4.99 -10.51
CA GLY A 6 -1.90 3.81 -9.75
C GLY A 6 -1.45 4.07 -8.30
N VAL A 7 -1.72 5.26 -7.75
CA VAL A 7 -1.56 5.50 -6.30
C VAL A 7 -2.37 4.48 -5.51
N ALA A 8 -1.81 3.98 -4.40
CA ALA A 8 -2.52 3.07 -3.50
C ALA A 8 -3.86 3.64 -3.03
N ASP A 9 -4.84 2.76 -2.88
CA ASP A 9 -6.17 3.11 -2.38
C ASP A 9 -6.13 3.81 -1.00
N LEU A 10 -5.21 3.40 -0.13
CA LEU A 10 -5.09 3.91 1.24
C LEU A 10 -3.63 4.20 1.59
N ILE A 11 -3.41 5.29 2.35
CA ILE A 11 -2.11 5.65 2.91
C ILE A 11 -2.30 5.96 4.40
N LEU A 12 -1.60 5.20 5.25
CA LEU A 12 -1.49 5.44 6.69
C LEU A 12 -0.20 6.20 6.98
N LEU A 13 -0.34 7.50 7.24
CA LEU A 13 0.75 8.46 7.47
C LEU A 13 1.30 8.36 8.91
N VAL A 14 1.87 7.21 9.24
CA VAL A 14 2.55 6.97 10.53
C VAL A 14 3.86 6.27 10.23
N SER A 15 4.98 6.79 10.71
CA SER A 15 6.27 6.11 10.55
C SER A 15 6.45 5.04 11.62
N ARG A 16 6.73 3.80 11.21
CA ARG A 16 6.94 2.67 12.13
C ARG A 16 7.76 1.56 11.46
N HIS A 17 8.44 0.76 12.28
CA HIS A 17 9.24 -0.39 11.83
C HIS A 17 10.30 -0.06 10.77
N GLY A 18 10.85 1.16 10.79
CA GLY A 18 11.83 1.63 9.80
C GLY A 18 11.22 2.11 8.48
N PHE A 19 9.90 2.17 8.35
CA PHE A 19 9.21 2.70 7.18
C PHE A 19 8.62 4.09 7.43
N GLY A 20 8.63 4.94 6.40
CA GLY A 20 8.08 6.30 6.46
C GLY A 20 6.55 6.34 6.62
N CYS A 21 5.83 5.49 5.88
CA CYS A 21 4.40 5.27 5.99
C CYS A 21 4.02 3.84 5.54
N LEU A 22 2.73 3.51 5.67
CA LEU A 22 2.13 2.29 5.11
C LEU A 22 1.16 2.64 3.97
N CYS A 23 1.42 2.11 2.79
CA CYS A 23 0.55 2.20 1.62
C CYS A 23 -0.15 0.86 1.39
N ILE A 24 -1.45 0.89 1.15
CA ILE A 24 -2.27 -0.31 1.00
C ILE A 24 -3.08 -0.23 -0.29
N GLU A 25 -2.87 -1.22 -1.14
CA GLU A 25 -3.66 -1.44 -2.35
C GLU A 25 -4.68 -2.55 -2.09
N MET A 26 -5.95 -2.23 -2.30
CA MET A 26 -7.04 -3.17 -2.18
C MET A 26 -7.29 -3.86 -3.52
N LYS A 27 -7.50 -5.16 -3.49
CA LYS A 27 -7.93 -5.93 -4.66
C LYS A 27 -9.11 -6.81 -4.33
N THR A 28 -9.88 -7.15 -5.36
CA THR A 28 -10.79 -8.30 -5.30
C THR A 28 -9.96 -9.58 -5.20
N SER A 29 -10.59 -10.72 -4.90
CA SER A 29 -9.88 -12.00 -4.79
C SER A 29 -9.06 -12.37 -6.05
N SER A 30 -9.54 -11.99 -7.24
CA SER A 30 -8.90 -12.24 -8.53
C SER A 30 -8.32 -10.99 -9.21
N GLY A 31 -8.44 -9.81 -8.60
CA GLY A 31 -8.00 -8.56 -9.21
C GLY A 31 -6.48 -8.43 -9.22
N ASP A 32 -5.91 -8.10 -10.38
CA ASP A 32 -4.47 -7.83 -10.51
C ASP A 32 -4.15 -6.34 -10.37
N GLN A 33 -2.89 -6.04 -10.03
CA GLN A 33 -2.36 -4.68 -10.13
C GLN A 33 -2.12 -4.32 -11.59
N SER A 34 -2.53 -3.11 -11.96
CA SER A 34 -2.17 -2.52 -13.26
C SER A 34 -0.66 -2.26 -13.35
N PRO A 35 -0.11 -2.05 -14.56
CA PRO A 35 1.29 -1.65 -14.72
C PRO A 35 1.67 -0.40 -13.90
N GLU A 36 0.78 0.58 -13.84
CA GLU A 36 0.98 1.84 -13.11
C GLU A 36 0.97 1.62 -11.58
N GLN A 37 0.14 0.70 -11.09
CA GLN A 37 0.13 0.35 -9.66
C GLN A 37 1.41 -0.38 -9.24
N LYS A 38 1.94 -1.25 -10.11
CA LYS A 38 3.24 -1.91 -9.89
C LYS A 38 4.40 -0.92 -9.96
N GLU A 39 4.32 0.06 -10.85
CA GLU A 39 5.27 1.16 -10.93
C GLU A 39 5.28 1.94 -9.61
N TRP A 40 4.11 2.33 -9.13
CA TRP A 40 3.96 3.09 -7.90
C TRP A 40 4.43 2.31 -6.67
N GLU A 41 4.10 1.02 -6.57
CA GLU A 41 4.63 0.12 -5.53
C GLU A 41 6.17 0.16 -5.48
N ARG A 42 6.81 0.07 -6.65
CA ARG A 42 8.28 0.08 -6.75
C ARG A 42 8.84 1.41 -6.27
N GLU A 43 8.29 2.53 -6.72
CA GLU A 43 8.74 3.86 -6.33
C GLU A 43 8.59 4.12 -4.83
N VAL A 44 7.44 3.75 -4.26
CA VAL A 44 7.12 3.94 -2.84
C VAL A 44 8.02 3.09 -1.95
N THR A 45 8.27 1.85 -2.35
CA THR A 45 9.17 0.93 -1.64
C THR A 45 10.61 1.43 -1.71
N ALA A 46 11.07 1.89 -2.89
CA ALA A 46 12.39 2.49 -3.06
C ALA A 46 12.57 3.78 -2.23
N ALA A 47 11.50 4.52 -2.00
CA ALA A 47 11.48 5.69 -1.13
C ALA A 47 11.42 5.36 0.38
N GLY A 48 11.49 4.08 0.78
CA GLY A 48 11.55 3.66 2.18
C GLY A 48 10.18 3.56 2.87
N ASN A 49 9.10 3.44 2.11
CA ASN A 49 7.76 3.22 2.65
C ASN A 49 7.37 1.75 2.52
N LYS A 50 6.41 1.30 3.34
CA LYS A 50 5.88 -0.05 3.24
C LYS A 50 4.70 -0.07 2.28
N TYR A 51 4.72 -0.97 1.30
CA TYR A 51 3.58 -1.25 0.42
C TYR A 51 3.02 -2.63 0.74
N THR A 52 1.70 -2.79 0.71
CA THR A 52 1.04 -4.08 0.82
C THR A 52 -0.19 -4.18 -0.08
N LEU A 53 -0.49 -5.40 -0.51
CA LEU A 53 -1.71 -5.72 -1.23
C LEU A 53 -2.65 -6.46 -0.28
N CYS A 54 -3.92 -6.04 -0.20
CA CYS A 54 -4.94 -6.65 0.63
C CYS A 54 -6.13 -7.08 -0.23
N ARG A 55 -6.57 -8.32 -0.10
CA ARG A 55 -7.69 -8.90 -0.85
C ARG A 55 -8.97 -9.07 -0.04
N SER A 56 -8.92 -8.70 1.24
CA SER A 56 -10.06 -8.74 2.15
C SER A 56 -9.95 -7.68 3.23
N PHE A 57 -11.07 -7.40 3.89
CA PHE A 57 -11.09 -6.55 5.07
C PHE A 57 -10.27 -7.12 6.23
N ASP A 58 -10.28 -8.44 6.41
CA ASP A 58 -9.53 -9.08 7.50
C ASP A 58 -8.01 -8.96 7.28
N GLU A 59 -7.53 -9.13 6.03
CA GLU A 59 -6.14 -8.87 5.68
C GLU A 59 -5.75 -7.41 5.88
N PHE A 60 -6.60 -6.47 5.47
CA PHE A 60 -6.41 -5.05 5.71
C PHE A 60 -6.28 -4.76 7.22
N LYS A 61 -7.23 -5.25 8.02
CA LYS A 61 -7.26 -5.07 9.48
C LYS A 61 -6.02 -5.65 10.14
N GLN A 62 -5.61 -6.85 9.75
CA GLN A 62 -4.39 -7.49 10.26
C GLN A 62 -3.16 -6.66 9.91
N THR A 63 -3.01 -6.25 8.66
CA THR A 63 -1.90 -5.43 8.17
C THR A 63 -1.76 -4.13 8.96
N VAL A 64 -2.86 -3.39 9.13
CA VAL A 64 -2.86 -2.13 9.87
C VAL A 64 -2.50 -2.36 11.35
N ASN A 65 -3.09 -3.38 11.99
CA ASN A 65 -2.80 -3.69 13.38
C ASN A 65 -1.34 -4.11 13.58
N ASP A 66 -0.78 -4.92 12.69
CA ASP A 66 0.62 -5.36 12.79
C ASP A 66 1.59 -4.21 12.53
N TYR A 67 1.25 -3.31 11.60
CA TYR A 67 2.03 -2.11 11.39
C TYR A 67 1.99 -1.17 12.59
N LEU A 68 0.85 -1.07 13.28
CA LEU A 68 0.64 -0.23 14.48
C LEU A 68 0.98 -0.91 15.81
N LYS A 69 1.51 -2.13 15.82
CA LYS A 69 2.16 -2.73 17.01
C LYS A 69 3.60 -2.30 17.12
#